data_AF-A0A2I1GVG0-F1
#
_entry.id   AF-A0A2I1GVG0-F1
#
_cell.length_a   1.000
_cell.length_b   1.000
_cell.length_c   1.000
_cell.angle_alpha   90.00
_cell.angle_beta   90.00
_cell.angle_gamma   90.00
#
_symmetry.space_group_name_H-M   'P 1'
#
loop_
_entity.id
_entity.type
_entity.pdbx_description
1 polymer ?
#
loop_
_entity_poly.entity_id
_entity_poly.type
_entity_poly.pdbx_seq_one_letter_code
_entity_poly.pdbx_strand_id
1 'polypeptide(L)'
;MNNKDKNITLNLDIAKAIFYSGSIKYYCTFNLKGEFISYSDVSKASDDRIFEEHKIIWIYSTQTKNNKWECKRFYRIPEDYELISISKYDKVYLYSNDYIYEWNINAEKSFETKNIRLFSNEKFIFLKINDKIIVYSIELRIPITTLDINDGNHF
;
A
#
# COMPACT_ATOMS: atom_id res chain seq x y z
N MET A 1 -19.52 -6.84 -33.13
CA MET A 1 -18.13 -6.47 -32.80
C MET A 1 -17.43 -7.70 -32.24
N ASN A 2 -16.50 -8.31 -33.00
CA ASN A 2 -15.66 -9.41 -32.52
C ASN A 2 -14.62 -8.85 -31.55
N ASN A 3 -14.98 -8.68 -30.29
CA ASN A 3 -14.01 -8.35 -29.24
C ASN A 3 -13.32 -9.66 -28.84
N LYS A 4 -12.43 -10.17 -29.70
CA LYS A 4 -11.43 -11.14 -29.25
C LYS A 4 -10.68 -10.49 -28.09
N ASP A 5 -10.52 -11.20 -26.99
CA ASP A 5 -9.88 -10.72 -25.78
C ASP A 5 -8.59 -9.96 -26.13
N LYS A 6 -8.60 -8.65 -25.91
CA LYS A 6 -7.44 -7.80 -26.13
C LYS A 6 -6.56 -7.89 -24.89
N ASN A 7 -5.58 -8.79 -24.95
CA ASN A 7 -4.59 -8.93 -23.89
C ASN A 7 -3.57 -7.79 -23.97
N ILE A 8 -3.26 -7.19 -22.83
CA ILE A 8 -2.19 -6.21 -22.66
C ILE A 8 -1.07 -6.89 -21.87
N THR A 9 0.15 -6.86 -22.40
CA THR A 9 1.31 -7.47 -21.74
C THR A 9 2.07 -6.42 -20.92
N LEU A 10 2.46 -6.75 -19.69
CA LEU A 10 3.33 -5.90 -18.89
C LEU A 10 4.80 -6.15 -19.27
N ASN A 11 5.66 -5.11 -19.24
CA ASN A 11 7.07 -5.28 -19.64
C ASN A 11 7.90 -6.15 -18.70
N LEU A 12 7.58 -6.15 -17.41
CA LEU A 12 8.10 -7.20 -16.53
C LEU A 12 7.24 -8.45 -16.68
N ASP A 13 7.87 -9.54 -17.12
CA ASP A 13 7.36 -10.90 -16.89
C ASP A 13 7.47 -11.17 -15.39
N ILE A 14 6.54 -10.61 -14.60
CA ILE A 14 6.36 -10.96 -13.19
C ILE A 14 6.27 -12.50 -13.09
N ALA A 15 5.60 -13.13 -14.07
CA ALA A 15 5.55 -14.58 -14.32
C ALA A 15 6.90 -15.33 -14.24
N LYS A 16 8.01 -14.75 -14.70
CA LYS A 16 9.32 -15.42 -14.63
C LYS A 16 9.98 -15.31 -13.25
N ALA A 17 9.71 -14.23 -12.51
CA ALA A 17 10.12 -14.10 -11.11
C ALA A 17 9.27 -14.98 -10.16
N ILE A 18 8.08 -15.40 -10.60
CA ILE A 18 7.06 -16.14 -9.84
C ILE A 18 7.34 -17.65 -9.68
N PHE A 19 8.10 -18.29 -10.57
CA PHE A 19 8.21 -19.76 -10.62
C PHE A 19 8.76 -20.45 -9.34
N TYR A 20 9.16 -19.69 -8.33
CA TYR A 20 9.79 -20.20 -7.10
C TYR A 20 9.00 -19.98 -5.80
N SER A 21 7.85 -19.29 -5.80
CA SER A 21 7.10 -19.02 -4.56
C SER A 21 5.60 -19.33 -4.67
N GLY A 22 5.14 -20.21 -3.77
CA GLY A 22 3.74 -20.59 -3.63
C GLY A 22 2.98 -19.56 -2.81
N SER A 23 2.06 -18.86 -3.47
CA SER A 23 1.11 -17.84 -2.96
C SER A 23 1.58 -16.41 -3.17
N ILE A 24 0.98 -15.75 -4.16
CA ILE A 24 1.24 -14.33 -4.43
C ILE A 24 0.03 -13.54 -3.95
N LYS A 25 0.25 -12.59 -3.05
CA LYS A 25 -0.74 -11.53 -2.79
C LYS A 25 -0.63 -10.52 -3.93
N TYR A 26 -1.59 -10.58 -4.84
CA TYR A 26 -1.72 -9.59 -5.90
C TYR A 26 -2.77 -8.55 -5.55
N TYR A 27 -2.37 -7.29 -5.58
CA TYR A 27 -3.28 -6.16 -5.54
C TYR A 27 -2.97 -5.25 -6.73
N CYS A 28 -3.98 -4.82 -7.46
CA CYS A 28 -3.81 -3.87 -8.55
C CYS A 28 -4.92 -2.83 -8.59
N THR A 29 -4.60 -1.66 -9.10
CA THR A 29 -5.52 -0.54 -9.22
C THR A 29 -5.08 0.42 -10.32
N PHE A 30 -5.92 1.39 -10.66
CA PHE A 30 -5.56 2.52 -11.50
C PHE A 30 -5.62 3.80 -10.68
N ASN A 31 -4.63 4.67 -10.86
CA ASN A 31 -4.73 6.02 -10.31
C ASN A 31 -5.54 6.95 -11.21
N LEU A 32 -5.82 8.17 -10.71
CA LEU A 32 -6.56 9.18 -11.47
C LEU A 32 -5.84 9.67 -12.74
N LYS A 33 -4.53 9.44 -12.87
CA LYS A 33 -3.76 9.75 -14.10
C LYS A 33 -3.90 8.64 -15.16
N GLY A 34 -4.61 7.56 -14.83
CA GLY A 34 -4.74 6.40 -15.68
C GLY A 34 -3.50 5.51 -15.70
N GLU A 35 -2.56 5.65 -14.76
CA GLU A 35 -1.43 4.74 -14.62
C GLU A 35 -1.90 3.45 -13.93
N PHE A 36 -1.36 2.32 -14.37
CA PHE A 36 -1.65 1.02 -13.76
C PHE A 36 -0.67 0.77 -12.61
N ILE A 37 -1.20 0.50 -11.43
CA ILE A 37 -0.42 0.23 -10.21
C ILE A 37 -0.63 -1.24 -9.81
N SER A 38 0.46 -1.94 -9.57
CA SER A 38 0.45 -3.34 -9.15
C SER A 38 1.35 -3.54 -7.94
N TYR A 39 0.91 -4.33 -6.98
CA TYR A 39 1.70 -4.81 -5.85
C TYR A 39 1.95 -6.31 -6.01
N SER A 40 3.16 -6.74 -5.67
CA SER A 40 3.54 -8.14 -5.66
C SER A 40 4.59 -8.44 -4.60
N ASP A 41 4.45 -9.58 -3.95
CA ASP A 41 5.53 -10.23 -3.20
C ASP A 41 6.44 -10.97 -4.19
N VAL A 42 7.73 -10.64 -4.21
CA VAL A 42 8.73 -11.23 -5.09
C VAL A 42 9.75 -11.95 -4.24
N SER A 43 9.82 -13.27 -4.37
CA SER A 43 10.86 -14.10 -3.74
C SER A 43 12.05 -14.25 -4.69
N LYS A 44 13.27 -14.05 -4.18
CA LYS A 44 14.47 -14.58 -4.85
C LYS A 44 14.91 -15.84 -4.13
N ALA A 45 15.03 -16.93 -4.88
CA ALA A 45 15.76 -18.11 -4.42
C ALA A 45 17.25 -17.79 -4.48
N SER A 46 17.93 -17.79 -3.33
CA SER A 46 19.38 -17.85 -3.29
C SER A 46 19.86 -19.30 -3.37
N ASP A 47 21.13 -19.50 -3.78
CA ASP A 47 21.76 -20.84 -3.86
C ASP A 47 21.66 -21.63 -2.54
N ASP A 48 21.50 -20.93 -1.41
CA ASP A 48 21.44 -21.49 -0.05
C ASP A 48 20.01 -21.82 0.43
N ARG A 49 18.99 -21.77 -0.45
CA ARG A 49 17.55 -21.95 -0.13
C ARG A 49 16.99 -20.91 0.85
N ILE A 50 17.64 -19.76 0.97
CA ILE A 50 17.09 -18.61 1.70
C ILE A 50 16.18 -17.86 0.71
N PHE A 51 14.91 -17.70 1.06
CA PHE A 51 13.96 -16.93 0.28
C PHE A 51 13.97 -15.50 0.81
N GLU A 52 14.62 -14.59 0.08
CA GLU A 52 14.44 -13.16 0.32
C GLU A 52 13.14 -12.71 -0.35
N GLU A 53 12.15 -12.36 0.47
CA GLU A 53 10.88 -11.84 0.02
C GLU A 53 10.93 -10.31 -0.04
N HIS A 54 10.50 -9.76 -1.18
CA HIS A 54 10.44 -8.32 -1.40
C HIS A 54 9.03 -7.93 -1.79
N LYS A 55 8.45 -7.03 -1.00
CA LYS A 55 7.16 -6.40 -1.26
C LYS A 55 7.40 -5.21 -2.20
N ILE A 56 6.93 -5.29 -3.45
CA ILE A 56 7.21 -4.27 -4.47
C ILE A 56 5.92 -3.69 -5.04
N ILE A 57 5.84 -2.36 -5.11
CA ILE A 57 4.82 -1.61 -5.85
C ILE A 57 5.42 -1.19 -7.20
N TRP A 58 4.73 -1.54 -8.27
CA TRP A 58 5.07 -1.22 -9.66
C TRP A 58 4.07 -0.22 -10.23
N ILE A 59 4.56 0.76 -10.99
CA ILE A 59 3.70 1.76 -11.66
C ILE A 59 4.02 1.74 -13.15
N TYR A 60 3.00 1.47 -13.96
CA TYR A 60 3.09 1.32 -15.39
C TYR A 60 2.39 2.46 -16.14
N SER A 61 3.01 2.92 -17.23
CA SER A 61 2.35 3.77 -18.22
C SER A 61 1.33 2.94 -18.98
N THR A 62 0.10 3.43 -19.07
CA THR A 62 -0.95 2.77 -19.87
C THR A 62 -0.96 3.23 -21.33
N GLN A 63 -0.10 4.18 -21.70
CA GLN A 63 0.14 4.54 -23.10
C GLN A 63 0.71 3.32 -23.82
N THR A 64 -0.10 2.71 -24.68
CA THR A 64 0.26 1.46 -25.36
C THR A 64 1.22 1.73 -26.50
N LYS A 65 2.43 1.17 -26.42
CA LYS A 65 3.28 0.92 -27.58
C LYS A 65 3.30 -0.59 -27.80
N ASN A 66 2.77 -1.06 -28.94
CA ASN A 66 2.68 -2.49 -29.27
C ASN A 66 1.92 -3.35 -28.23
N ASN A 67 0.78 -2.87 -27.72
CA ASN A 67 -0.03 -3.55 -26.69
C ASN A 67 0.75 -3.89 -25.40
N LYS A 68 1.85 -3.18 -25.16
CA LYS A 68 2.70 -3.38 -24.00
C LYS A 68 2.66 -2.14 -23.09
N TRP A 69 2.50 -2.37 -21.80
CA TRP A 69 2.63 -1.32 -20.78
C TRP A 69 4.04 -1.35 -20.19
N GLU A 70 4.67 -0.19 -20.15
CA GLU A 70 6.04 -0.02 -19.67
C GLU A 70 6.05 0.38 -18.19
N CYS A 71 6.89 -0.27 -17.41
CA CYS A 71 7.11 0.10 -16.01
C CYS A 71 7.85 1.44 -15.97
N LYS A 72 7.24 2.46 -15.37
CA LYS A 72 7.86 3.80 -15.24
C LYS A 72 8.75 3.88 -14.01
N ARG A 73 8.34 3.21 -12.93
CA ARG A 73 8.97 3.25 -11.61
C ARG A 73 8.47 2.10 -10.74
N PHE A 74 9.27 1.74 -9.75
CA PHE A 74 8.90 0.77 -8.74
C PHE A 74 9.44 1.20 -7.38
N TYR A 75 8.81 0.70 -6.33
CA TYR A 75 9.19 0.98 -4.96
C TYR A 75 9.17 -0.30 -4.12
N ARG A 76 10.22 -0.52 -3.33
CA ARG A 76 10.27 -1.58 -2.33
C ARG A 76 9.64 -1.07 -1.03
N ILE A 77 8.67 -1.81 -0.51
CA ILE A 77 8.13 -1.60 0.84
C ILE A 77 9.15 -2.19 1.84
N PRO A 78 9.46 -1.50 2.96
CA PRO A 78 10.34 -2.05 3.99
C PRO A 78 9.78 -3.36 4.58
N GLU A 79 10.66 -4.25 5.04
CA GLU A 79 10.30 -5.64 5.38
C GLU A 79 9.24 -5.74 6.49
N ASP A 80 9.34 -4.88 7.51
CA ASP A 80 8.45 -4.85 8.68
C ASP A 80 7.05 -4.26 8.40
N TYR A 81 6.74 -3.95 7.14
CA TYR A 81 5.48 -3.30 6.74
C TYR A 81 4.64 -4.25 5.89
N GLU A 82 3.35 -4.33 6.20
CA GLU A 82 2.34 -5.06 5.43
C GLU A 82 1.52 -4.07 4.59
N LEU A 83 1.22 -4.42 3.33
CA LEU A 83 0.33 -3.61 2.51
C LEU A 83 -1.11 -3.78 2.98
N ILE A 84 -1.78 -2.67 3.29
CA ILE A 84 -3.23 -2.64 3.53
C ILE A 84 -3.97 -2.37 2.22
N SER A 85 -3.61 -1.26 1.54
CA SER A 85 -4.25 -0.87 0.28
C SER A 85 -3.46 0.19 -0.48
N ILE A 86 -3.77 0.34 -1.77
CA ILE A 86 -3.29 1.45 -2.61
C ILE A 86 -4.51 2.17 -3.20
N SER A 87 -4.67 3.45 -2.86
CA SER A 87 -5.80 4.25 -3.35
C SER A 87 -5.56 4.79 -4.75
N LYS A 88 -6.65 5.12 -5.46
CA LYS A 88 -6.61 5.84 -6.75
C LYS A 88 -5.96 7.22 -6.69
N TYR A 89 -5.75 7.75 -5.49
CA TYR A 89 -5.17 9.07 -5.23
C TYR A 89 -3.66 9.03 -4.95
N ASP A 90 -2.97 8.00 -5.44
CA ASP A 90 -1.51 7.83 -5.26
C ASP A 90 -1.08 7.68 -3.78
N LYS A 91 -1.99 7.27 -2.89
CA LYS A 91 -1.69 6.96 -1.48
C LYS A 91 -1.63 5.46 -1.23
N VAL A 92 -0.58 5.01 -0.56
CA VAL A 92 -0.38 3.65 -0.07
C VAL A 92 -0.58 3.64 1.44
N TYR A 93 -1.35 2.68 1.94
CA TYR A 93 -1.53 2.47 3.37
C TYR A 93 -0.79 1.20 3.77
N LEU A 94 0.15 1.33 4.71
CA LEU A 94 0.96 0.25 5.23
C LEU A 94 0.68 0.03 6.72
N TYR A 95 0.79 -1.21 7.19
CA TYR A 95 0.68 -1.56 8.60
C TYR A 95 2.03 -2.00 9.15
N SER A 96 2.47 -1.44 10.28
CA SER A 96 3.64 -1.90 11.03
C SER A 96 3.56 -1.45 12.49
N ASN A 97 3.99 -2.30 13.44
CA ASN A 97 4.06 -1.98 14.88
C ASN A 97 2.76 -1.38 15.48
N ASP A 98 1.58 -1.91 15.12
CA ASP A 98 0.25 -1.39 15.49
C ASP A 98 -0.11 -0.01 14.89
N TYR A 99 0.71 0.51 13.98
CA TYR A 99 0.46 1.75 13.27
C TYR A 99 0.08 1.50 11.81
N ILE A 100 -0.83 2.33 11.32
CA ILE A 100 -1.10 2.51 9.90
C ILE A 100 -0.34 3.75 9.43
N TYR A 101 0.41 3.60 8.35
CA TYR A 101 1.19 4.65 7.72
C TYR A 101 0.56 5.00 6.37
N GLU A 102 0.32 6.29 6.14
CA GLU A 102 -0.05 6.81 4.82
C GLU A 102 1.21 7.27 4.09
N TRP A 103 1.44 6.74 2.89
CA TRP A 103 2.56 7.10 2.04
C TRP A 103 2.09 7.61 0.69
N ASN A 104 2.50 8.83 0.33
CA ASN A 104 2.33 9.38 -1.02
C ASN A 104 3.44 8.88 -1.94
N ILE A 105 3.11 8.03 -2.92
CA ILE A 105 4.08 7.42 -3.85
C ILE A 105 4.71 8.44 -4.81
N ASN A 106 4.22 9.68 -4.85
CA ASN A 106 4.81 10.75 -5.66
C ASN A 106 5.78 11.64 -4.87
N ALA A 107 5.87 11.51 -3.54
CA ALA A 107 6.76 12.34 -2.74
C ALA A 107 8.20 11.80 -2.82
N GLU A 108 9.18 12.69 -3.03
CA GLU A 108 10.62 12.36 -3.05
C GLU A 108 11.14 11.87 -1.69
N LYS A 109 10.54 12.35 -0.60
CA LYS A 109 10.80 11.83 0.76
C LYS A 109 9.74 10.79 1.09
N SER A 110 10.17 9.54 1.12
CA SER A 110 9.43 8.46 1.74
C SER A 110 9.33 8.75 3.25
N PHE A 111 8.12 8.63 3.80
CA PHE A 111 7.83 8.69 5.24
C PHE A 111 7.70 10.08 5.90
N GLU A 112 6.80 10.94 5.40
CA GLU A 112 6.04 11.78 6.35
C GLU A 112 5.01 10.87 7.03
N THR A 113 5.40 10.26 8.15
CA THR A 113 4.56 9.31 8.87
C THR A 113 3.46 10.05 9.63
N LYS A 114 2.24 10.00 9.11
CA LYS A 114 1.08 10.14 10.00
C LYS A 114 1.01 8.85 10.82
N ASN A 115 1.33 8.94 12.11
CA ASN A 115 1.22 7.81 13.03
C ASN A 115 -0.26 7.59 13.32
N ILE A 116 -0.90 6.68 12.58
CA ILE A 116 -2.29 6.31 12.81
C ILE A 116 -2.30 5.06 13.68
N ARG A 117 -2.88 5.10 14.89
CA ARG A 117 -3.06 3.91 15.73
C ARG A 117 -4.54 3.61 15.85
N LEU A 118 -4.92 2.36 15.62
CA LEU A 118 -6.28 1.88 15.84
C LEU A 118 -6.28 0.89 16.99
N PHE A 119 -7.12 1.11 17.99
CA PHE A 119 -7.36 0.16 19.06
C PHE A 119 -8.83 0.24 19.49
N SER A 120 -9.36 -0.82 20.07
CA SER A 120 -10.78 -0.89 20.44
C SER A 120 -10.99 -1.67 21.72
N ASN A 121 -12.13 -1.42 22.36
CA ASN A 121 -12.72 -2.30 23.36
C ASN A 121 -14.15 -2.64 22.93
N GLU A 122 -14.92 -3.30 23.81
CA GLU A 122 -16.30 -3.72 23.49
C GLU A 122 -17.25 -2.56 23.15
N LYS A 123 -16.96 -1.34 23.63
CA LYS A 123 -17.84 -0.17 23.50
C LYS A 123 -17.33 0.87 22.51
N PHE A 124 -16.01 1.00 22.38
CA PHE A 124 -15.38 2.11 21.68
C PHE A 124 -14.26 1.68 20.74
N ILE A 125 -14.12 2.43 19.66
CA ILE A 125 -12.96 2.38 18.77
C ILE A 125 -12.20 3.70 18.94
N PHE A 126 -10.89 3.60 19.14
CA PHE A 126 -9.99 4.71 19.30
C PHE A 126 -9.10 4.81 18.06
N LEU A 127 -9.14 5.96 17.41
CA LEU A 127 -8.30 6.29 16.27
C LEU A 127 -7.37 7.44 16.68
N LYS A 128 -6.10 7.12 16.94
CA LYS A 128 -5.04 8.12 17.13
C LYS A 128 -4.49 8.51 15.77
N ILE A 129 -4.37 9.79 15.47
CA ILE A 129 -3.70 10.35 14.29
C ILE A 129 -2.74 11.42 14.80
N ASN A 130 -1.44 11.14 14.76
CA ASN A 130 -0.41 11.99 15.39
C ASN A 130 -0.77 12.25 16.86
N ASP A 131 -0.92 13.51 17.25
CA ASP A 131 -1.21 13.92 18.63
C ASP A 131 -2.71 14.00 18.92
N LYS A 132 -3.59 13.58 18.00
CA LYS A 132 -5.04 13.62 18.18
C LYS A 132 -5.63 12.22 18.35
N ILE A 133 -6.51 12.02 19.31
CA ILE A 133 -7.34 10.82 19.46
C ILE A 133 -8.79 11.16 19.11
N ILE A 134 -9.41 10.32 18.28
CA ILE A 134 -10.84 10.34 17.99
C ILE A 134 -11.46 9.08 18.60
N VAL A 135 -12.51 9.23 19.40
CA VAL A 135 -13.24 8.11 20.00
C VAL A 135 -14.56 7.92 19.26
N TYR A 136 -14.78 6.71 18.78
CA TYR A 136 -16.03 6.28 18.16
C TYR A 136 -16.80 5.36 19.10
N SER A 137 -18.11 5.54 19.20
CA SER A 137 -18.99 4.56 19.86
C SER A 137 -19.36 3.47 18.86
N ILE A 138 -19.18 2.20 19.24
CA ILE A 138 -19.58 1.05 18.42
C ILE A 138 -21.10 0.95 18.36
N GLU A 139 -21.77 1.18 19.47
CA GLU A 139 -23.23 1.15 19.59
C GLU A 139 -23.87 2.23 18.71
N LEU A 140 -23.38 3.47 18.80
CA LEU A 140 -23.94 4.60 18.07
C LEU A 140 -23.40 4.73 16.64
N ARG A 141 -22.31 4.01 16.32
CA ARG A 141 -21.60 4.06 15.02
C ARG A 141 -21.20 5.48 14.58
N ILE A 142 -20.90 6.35 15.53
CA ILE A 142 -20.49 7.74 15.30
C ILE A 142 -19.26 8.11 16.15
N PRO A 143 -18.44 9.09 15.73
CA PRO A 143 -17.45 9.71 16.61
C PRO A 143 -18.18 10.46 17.72
N ILE A 144 -17.78 10.24 18.97
CA ILE A 144 -18.41 10.86 20.14
C ILE A 144 -17.55 11.98 20.75
N THR A 145 -16.23 11.93 20.60
CA THR A 145 -15.33 12.98 21.07
C THR A 145 -13.96 12.92 20.40
N THR A 146 -13.19 14.00 20.53
CA THR A 146 -11.79 14.09 20.15
C THR A 146 -10.94 14.69 21.26
N LEU A 147 -9.72 14.22 21.42
CA LEU A 147 -8.73 14.70 22.39
C LEU A 147 -7.42 15.05 21.68
N ASP A 148 -6.88 16.24 21.91
CA ASP A 148 -5.53 16.62 21.46
C ASP A 148 -4.54 16.42 22.62
N ILE A 149 -3.48 15.65 22.41
CA ILE A 149 -2.44 15.23 23.37
C ILE A 149 -1.21 16.16 23.28
N ASN A 150 -1.36 17.36 22.72
CA ASN A 150 -0.31 18.37 22.82
C ASN A 150 -0.20 18.84 24.28
N ASP A 151 0.45 18.02 25.13
CA ASP A 151 0.80 18.39 26.49
C ASP A 151 1.74 19.58 26.41
N GLY A 152 1.29 20.72 26.96
CA GLY A 152 1.86 22.04 26.75
C GLY A 152 3.38 22.12 26.88
N ASN A 153 4.06 22.27 25.75
CA ASN A 153 5.23 23.15 25.69
C ASN A 153 4.73 24.60 25.71
N HIS A 154 4.30 25.06 26.89
CA HIS A 154 4.23 26.48 27.20
C HIS A 154 5.52 26.86 27.94
N PHE A 155 6.45 27.45 27.18
CA PHE A 155 7.72 28.10 27.57
C PHE A 155 8.90 27.20 27.94
#